data_AF-A0A349W4N5-F1
#
_entry.id   AF-A0A349W4N5-F1
#
_cell.length_a   1.000
_cell.length_b   1.000
_cell.length_c   1.000
_cell.angle_alpha   90.00
_cell.angle_beta   90.00
_cell.angle_gamma   90.00
#
_symmetry.space_group_name_H-M   'P 1'
#
loop_
_entity.id
_entity.type
_entity.pdbx_description
1 polymer ?
#
loop_
_entity_poly.entity_id
_entity_poly.type
_entity_poly.pdbx_seq_one_letter_code
_entity_poly.pdbx_strand_id
1 'polypeptide(L)'
;MGRLKIKYKRELNTTENLVRKIGLILITIILICIFLPKQPRFRYEFQKGKVWNHENLISPYNFAILKTQEELNADKKSILNTIQPIYNANTTTSKEQIDQFNTDLAEKWQSSKLDTTHENIADYRNAGNAILSHLYGKGILSLNNRFQNRSNDKSPASKHYNFTLIQDKVASQKNTADCYTIESSYGYMDEIMPKLTKIKQKSWLEETLKN
;
A
#
# COMPACT_ATOMS: atom_id res chain seq x y z
N MET A 1 -74.41 -69.62 71.05
CA MET A 1 -73.31 -68.74 70.54
C MET A 1 -73.84 -67.90 69.37
N GLY A 2 -74.33 -66.69 69.62
CA GLY A 2 -74.82 -65.80 68.57
C GLY A 2 -73.73 -64.82 68.14
N ARG A 3 -73.31 -64.85 66.85
CA ARG A 3 -72.36 -63.89 66.30
C ARG A 3 -73.07 -62.59 65.93
N LEU A 4 -72.68 -61.48 66.56
CA LEU A 4 -73.09 -60.13 66.19
C LEU A 4 -72.40 -59.74 64.87
N LYS A 5 -73.20 -59.56 63.81
CA LYS A 5 -72.77 -58.92 62.55
C LYS A 5 -72.91 -57.40 62.70
N ILE A 6 -71.81 -56.72 62.97
CA ILE A 6 -71.76 -55.25 62.95
C ILE A 6 -71.78 -54.80 61.48
N LYS A 7 -72.89 -54.18 61.05
CA LYS A 7 -72.96 -53.51 59.75
C LYS A 7 -72.32 -52.13 59.87
N TYR A 8 -71.14 -51.95 59.29
CA TYR A 8 -70.58 -50.61 59.07
C TYR A 8 -71.38 -49.90 57.96
N LYS A 9 -72.04 -48.80 58.32
CA LYS A 9 -72.63 -47.88 57.34
C LYS A 9 -71.49 -47.03 56.77
N ARG A 10 -70.93 -47.44 55.64
CA ARG A 10 -69.98 -46.63 54.86
C ARG A 10 -70.78 -45.52 54.19
N GLU A 11 -70.72 -44.31 54.74
CA GLU A 11 -71.27 -43.13 54.08
C GLU A 11 -70.41 -42.77 52.85
N LEU A 12 -70.91 -43.12 51.67
CA LEU A 12 -70.34 -42.74 50.39
C LEU A 12 -70.81 -41.32 50.03
N ASN A 13 -70.36 -40.31 50.78
CA ASN A 13 -70.44 -38.90 50.35
C ASN A 13 -69.27 -38.58 49.39
N THR A 14 -69.03 -39.44 48.39
CA THR A 14 -67.89 -39.28 47.47
C THR A 14 -68.19 -38.28 46.36
N THR A 15 -69.45 -38.09 45.96
CA THR A 15 -69.87 -37.18 44.89
C THR A 15 -69.71 -35.71 45.29
N GLU A 16 -70.15 -35.33 46.48
CA GLU A 16 -69.93 -34.00 47.09
C GLU A 16 -68.44 -33.63 47.14
N ASN A 17 -67.60 -34.60 47.54
CA ASN A 17 -66.15 -34.42 47.61
C ASN A 17 -65.49 -34.35 46.23
N LEU A 18 -66.05 -35.03 45.22
CA LEU A 18 -65.53 -35.06 43.86
C LEU A 18 -65.84 -33.76 43.11
N VAL A 19 -67.05 -33.21 43.27
CA VAL A 19 -67.43 -31.89 42.72
C VAL A 19 -66.57 -30.78 43.34
N ARG A 20 -66.34 -30.80 44.66
CA ARG A 20 -65.44 -29.84 45.32
C ARG A 20 -64.00 -29.93 44.84
N LYS A 21 -63.47 -31.14 44.64
CA LYS A 21 -62.11 -31.36 44.10
C LYS A 21 -61.97 -30.86 42.66
N ILE A 22 -62.95 -31.15 41.79
CA ILE A 22 -62.96 -30.65 40.40
C ILE A 22 -63.08 -29.13 40.37
N GLY A 23 -63.95 -28.55 41.20
CA GLY A 23 -64.09 -27.11 41.35
C GLY A 23 -62.78 -26.42 41.75
N LEU A 24 -62.08 -26.98 42.76
CA LEU A 24 -60.76 -26.49 43.18
C LEU A 24 -59.72 -26.54 42.05
N ILE A 25 -59.66 -27.66 41.32
CA ILE A 25 -58.74 -27.83 40.18
C ILE A 25 -59.01 -26.78 39.09
N LEU A 26 -60.26 -26.59 38.69
CA LEU A 26 -60.64 -25.59 37.69
C LEU A 26 -60.28 -24.17 38.13
N ILE A 27 -60.54 -23.82 39.39
CA ILE A 27 -60.17 -22.52 39.95
C ILE A 27 -58.66 -22.31 39.90
N THR A 28 -57.86 -23.31 40.29
CA THR A 28 -56.39 -23.19 40.21
C THR A 28 -55.88 -23.04 38.79
N ILE A 29 -56.46 -23.75 37.80
CA ILE A 29 -56.07 -23.62 36.39
C ILE A 29 -56.36 -22.21 35.88
N ILE A 30 -57.55 -21.68 36.18
CA ILE A 30 -57.93 -20.31 35.80
C ILE A 30 -56.98 -19.30 36.43
N LEU A 31 -56.65 -19.49 37.71
CA LEU A 31 -55.76 -18.59 38.44
C LEU A 31 -54.36 -18.59 37.82
N ILE A 32 -53.79 -19.76 37.54
CA ILE A 32 -52.49 -19.89 36.86
C ILE A 32 -52.52 -19.23 35.48
N CYS A 33 -53.58 -19.42 34.70
CA CYS A 33 -53.72 -18.79 33.37
C CYS A 33 -53.84 -17.26 33.42
N ILE A 34 -54.44 -16.69 34.47
CA ILE A 34 -54.51 -15.23 34.64
C ILE A 34 -53.16 -14.66 35.08
N PHE A 35 -52.45 -15.37 35.97
CA PHE A 35 -51.16 -14.92 36.49
C PHE A 35 -49.99 -15.16 35.54
N LEU A 36 -50.11 -16.08 34.57
CA LEU A 36 -49.04 -16.33 33.60
C LEU A 36 -48.98 -15.18 32.57
N PRO A 37 -47.87 -14.41 32.52
CA PRO A 37 -47.73 -13.33 31.56
C PRO A 37 -47.73 -13.88 30.14
N LYS A 38 -48.69 -13.43 29.32
CA LYS A 38 -48.92 -13.95 27.96
C LYS A 38 -47.75 -13.80 26.98
N GLN A 39 -46.78 -12.93 27.28
CA GLN A 39 -45.64 -12.69 26.40
C GLN A 39 -44.38 -12.41 27.23
N PRO A 40 -43.27 -13.13 27.02
CA PRO A 40 -41.97 -12.69 27.49
C PRO A 40 -41.64 -11.38 26.75
N ARG A 41 -41.65 -10.25 27.47
CA ARG A 41 -41.20 -8.99 26.86
C ARG A 41 -39.72 -9.12 26.57
N PHE A 42 -39.34 -9.13 25.30
CA PHE A 42 -37.95 -8.93 24.92
C PHE A 42 -37.54 -7.55 25.44
N ARG A 43 -36.42 -7.47 26.19
CA ARG A 43 -35.94 -6.19 26.76
C ARG A 43 -35.60 -5.13 25.69
N TYR A 44 -35.57 -5.54 24.43
CA TYR A 44 -35.25 -4.72 23.28
C TYR A 44 -36.45 -4.68 22.33
N GLU A 45 -37.42 -3.81 22.61
CA GLU A 45 -38.49 -3.50 21.68
C GLU A 45 -38.00 -2.46 20.67
N PHE A 46 -37.74 -2.90 19.44
CA PHE A 46 -37.31 -2.01 18.36
C PHE A 46 -38.54 -1.53 17.58
N GLN A 47 -38.78 -0.21 17.58
CA GLN A 47 -39.79 0.41 16.72
C GLN A 47 -39.11 1.01 15.49
N LYS A 48 -39.55 0.62 14.30
CA LYS A 48 -39.03 1.14 13.03
C LYS A 48 -39.16 2.67 13.01
N GLY A 49 -38.04 3.37 12.80
CA GLY A 49 -37.98 4.84 12.73
C GLY A 49 -37.57 5.55 14.03
N LYS A 50 -37.34 4.83 15.14
CA LYS A 50 -36.72 5.40 16.34
C LYS A 50 -35.19 5.28 16.32
N VAL A 51 -34.53 6.21 16.99
CA VAL A 51 -33.07 6.19 17.21
C VAL A 51 -32.67 4.99 18.08
N TRP A 52 -31.48 4.43 17.81
CA TRP A 52 -30.94 3.29 18.54
C TRP A 52 -30.54 3.71 19.96
N ASN A 53 -31.22 3.18 20.97
CA ASN A 53 -31.03 3.57 22.37
C ASN A 53 -30.18 2.59 23.19
N HIS A 54 -29.69 1.52 22.57
CA HIS A 54 -28.91 0.48 23.24
C HIS A 54 -27.42 0.62 22.92
N GLU A 55 -26.57 -0.08 23.67
CA GLU A 55 -25.16 -0.13 23.33
C GLU A 55 -24.96 -0.77 21.96
N ASN A 56 -23.94 -0.29 21.24
CA ASN A 56 -23.57 -0.88 19.96
C ASN A 56 -22.99 -2.28 20.22
N LEU A 57 -23.63 -3.29 19.66
CA LEU A 57 -23.12 -4.66 19.70
C LEU A 57 -21.97 -4.79 18.72
N ILE A 58 -20.74 -4.68 19.24
CA ILE A 58 -19.51 -4.93 18.49
C ILE A 58 -19.09 -6.38 18.75
N SER A 59 -18.66 -7.09 17.70
CA SER A 59 -18.16 -8.44 17.82
C SER A 59 -16.93 -8.48 18.75
N PRO A 60 -16.88 -9.38 19.76
CA PRO A 60 -15.70 -9.53 20.62
C PRO A 60 -14.50 -10.17 19.90
N TYR A 61 -14.68 -10.62 18.66
CA TYR A 61 -13.64 -11.26 17.84
C TYR A 61 -13.58 -10.67 16.44
N ASN A 62 -12.39 -10.68 15.84
CA ASN A 62 -12.19 -10.32 14.45
C ASN A 62 -12.63 -11.49 13.56
N PHE A 63 -13.50 -11.22 12.58
CA PHE A 63 -13.84 -12.18 11.54
C PHE A 63 -13.23 -11.74 10.20
N ALA A 64 -12.84 -12.71 9.38
CA ALA A 64 -12.36 -12.43 8.04
C ALA A 64 -13.53 -12.00 7.17
N ILE A 65 -13.43 -10.81 6.58
CA ILE A 65 -14.36 -10.39 5.52
C ILE A 65 -13.87 -11.06 4.23
N LEU A 66 -14.60 -12.09 3.79
CA LEU A 66 -14.31 -12.79 2.54
C LEU A 66 -14.65 -11.89 1.37
N LYS A 67 -13.63 -11.28 0.77
CA LYS A 67 -13.76 -10.52 -0.47
C LYS A 67 -13.98 -11.45 -1.65
N THR A 68 -14.73 -11.00 -2.64
CA THR A 68 -14.87 -11.75 -3.90
C THR A 68 -13.54 -11.76 -4.66
N GLN A 69 -13.37 -12.71 -5.58
CA GLN A 69 -12.15 -12.77 -6.40
C GLN A 69 -11.97 -11.51 -7.25
N GLU A 70 -13.06 -10.90 -7.69
CA GLU A 70 -13.07 -9.66 -8.46
C GLU A 70 -12.57 -8.48 -7.62
N GLU A 71 -13.06 -8.34 -6.38
CA GLU A 71 -12.60 -7.33 -5.43
C GLU A 71 -11.12 -7.50 -5.08
N LEU A 72 -10.67 -8.74 -4.84
CA LEU A 72 -9.25 -9.01 -4.57
C LEU A 72 -8.36 -8.61 -5.76
N ASN A 73 -8.81 -8.86 -6.98
CA ASN A 73 -8.06 -8.48 -8.17
C ASN A 73 -8.05 -6.95 -8.36
N ALA A 74 -9.16 -6.28 -8.09
CA ALA A 74 -9.24 -4.82 -8.12
C ALA A 74 -8.31 -4.17 -7.07
N ASP A 75 -8.29 -4.69 -5.84
CA ASP A 75 -7.41 -4.23 -4.77
C ASP A 75 -5.94 -4.43 -5.13
N LYS A 76 -5.56 -5.62 -5.62
CA LYS A 76 -4.19 -5.89 -6.07
C LYS A 76 -3.77 -4.89 -7.15
N LYS A 77 -4.64 -4.62 -8.12
CA LYS A 77 -4.38 -3.64 -9.16
C LYS A 77 -4.22 -2.24 -8.58
N SER A 78 -5.07 -1.83 -7.63
CA SER A 78 -4.98 -0.54 -6.93
C SER A 78 -3.67 -0.38 -6.15
N ILE A 79 -3.24 -1.43 -5.44
CA ILE A 79 -1.99 -1.45 -4.67
C ILE A 79 -0.77 -1.35 -5.60
N LEU A 80 -0.73 -2.15 -6.67
CA LEU A 80 0.33 -2.06 -7.68
C LEU A 80 0.37 -0.68 -8.34
N ASN A 81 -0.80 -0.05 -8.50
CA ASN A 81 -0.98 1.33 -8.94
C ASN A 81 -0.81 2.37 -7.82
N THR A 82 -0.31 2.01 -6.63
CA THR A 82 0.00 2.96 -5.55
C THR A 82 1.49 2.91 -5.18
N ILE A 83 2.12 1.74 -5.26
CA ILE A 83 3.53 1.54 -4.91
C ILE A 83 4.45 2.45 -5.74
N GLN A 84 5.36 3.15 -5.06
CA GLN A 84 6.43 3.94 -5.66
C GLN A 84 7.72 3.10 -5.70
N PRO A 85 8.54 3.22 -6.76
CA PRO A 85 9.82 2.54 -6.82
C PRO A 85 10.80 3.12 -5.81
N ILE A 86 11.70 2.24 -5.34
CA ILE A 86 12.78 2.57 -4.43
C ILE A 86 14.09 2.38 -5.19
N TYR A 87 14.93 3.41 -5.21
CA TYR A 87 16.25 3.40 -5.83
C TYR A 87 17.32 3.62 -4.77
N ASN A 88 18.44 2.91 -4.90
CA ASN A 88 19.62 3.10 -4.06
C ASN A 88 20.65 3.95 -4.81
N ALA A 89 21.10 5.03 -4.18
CA ALA A 89 22.20 5.84 -4.72
C ALA A 89 23.52 5.06 -4.58
N ASN A 90 24.22 4.84 -5.69
CA ASN A 90 25.58 4.29 -5.67
C ASN A 90 26.59 5.43 -5.88
N THR A 91 27.12 5.95 -4.78
CA THR A 91 28.12 7.03 -4.80
C THR A 91 29.52 6.53 -5.14
N THR A 92 29.79 5.23 -4.99
CA THR A 92 31.07 4.60 -5.34
C THR A 92 31.26 4.58 -6.85
N THR A 93 30.25 4.12 -7.59
CA THR A 93 30.32 4.04 -9.06
C THR A 93 30.58 5.40 -9.70
N SER A 94 29.99 6.48 -9.18
CA SER A 94 30.26 7.83 -9.71
C SER A 94 31.74 8.22 -9.62
N LYS A 95 32.41 7.88 -8.52
CA LYS A 95 33.85 8.16 -8.35
C LYS A 95 34.69 7.29 -9.27
N GLU A 96 34.40 6.00 -9.32
CA GLU A 96 35.09 5.03 -10.19
C GLU A 96 35.03 5.44 -11.65
N GLN A 97 33.87 5.89 -12.14
CA GLN A 97 33.71 6.34 -13.53
C GLN A 97 34.50 7.62 -13.84
N ILE A 98 34.56 8.56 -12.91
CA ILE A 98 35.38 9.78 -13.07
C ILE A 98 36.87 9.42 -13.10
N ASP A 99 37.32 8.49 -12.25
CA ASP A 99 38.71 8.04 -12.22
C ASP A 99 39.09 7.24 -13.47
N GLN A 100 38.18 6.39 -13.97
CA GLN A 100 38.32 5.70 -15.25
C GLN A 100 38.43 6.68 -16.40
N PHE A 101 37.54 7.67 -16.48
CA PHE A 101 37.61 8.73 -17.48
C PHE A 101 38.98 9.45 -17.46
N ASN A 102 39.51 9.79 -16.28
CA ASN A 102 40.81 10.44 -16.18
C ASN A 102 41.96 9.57 -16.71
N THR A 103 41.86 8.26 -16.55
CA THR A 103 42.86 7.29 -17.02
C THR A 103 42.75 7.10 -18.54
N ASP A 104 41.54 6.83 -19.03
CA ASP A 104 41.24 6.64 -20.44
C ASP A 104 41.55 7.89 -21.27
N LEU A 105 41.32 9.08 -20.71
CA LEU A 105 41.66 10.35 -21.35
C LEU A 105 43.16 10.41 -21.67
N ALA A 106 44.02 9.98 -20.73
CA ALA A 106 45.47 10.01 -20.93
C ALA A 106 45.89 9.02 -22.03
N GLU A 107 45.31 7.82 -22.06
CA GLU A 107 45.61 6.80 -23.09
C GLU A 107 45.11 7.23 -24.47
N LYS A 108 43.86 7.69 -24.56
CA LYS A 108 43.24 8.16 -25.82
C LYS A 108 43.93 9.42 -26.36
N TRP A 109 44.42 10.28 -25.48
CA TRP A 109 45.17 11.47 -25.87
C TRP A 109 46.47 11.12 -26.60
N GLN A 110 47.23 10.15 -26.07
CA GLN A 110 48.46 9.66 -26.69
C GLN A 110 48.18 8.95 -28.02
N SER A 111 47.14 8.10 -28.08
CA SER A 111 46.79 7.37 -29.30
C SER A 111 46.30 8.28 -30.43
N SER A 112 45.65 9.40 -30.09
CA SER A 112 45.11 10.37 -31.05
C SER A 112 46.15 11.40 -31.53
N LYS A 113 47.41 11.32 -31.07
CA LYS A 113 48.52 12.24 -31.40
C LYS A 113 48.21 13.72 -31.11
N LEU A 114 47.31 13.96 -30.17
CA LEU A 114 46.84 15.30 -29.78
C LEU A 114 47.94 16.16 -29.15
N ASP A 115 49.01 15.53 -28.65
CA ASP A 115 50.22 16.17 -28.11
C ASP A 115 50.87 17.18 -29.09
N THR A 116 50.67 17.00 -30.39
CA THR A 116 51.22 17.91 -31.42
C THR A 116 50.42 19.21 -31.60
N THR A 117 49.23 19.31 -31.00
CA THR A 117 48.25 20.37 -31.30
C THR A 117 48.42 21.63 -30.44
N HIS A 118 49.44 21.71 -29.57
CA HIS A 118 49.59 22.78 -28.55
C HIS A 118 48.33 22.94 -27.66
N GLU A 119 47.58 21.86 -27.49
CA GLU A 119 46.37 21.83 -26.67
C GLU A 119 46.71 21.27 -25.29
N ASN A 120 46.08 21.83 -24.26
CA ASN A 120 46.34 21.43 -22.89
C ASN A 120 45.38 20.32 -22.46
N ILE A 121 45.90 19.11 -22.24
CA ILE A 121 45.14 17.97 -21.72
C ILE A 121 44.40 18.31 -20.40
N ALA A 122 44.95 19.22 -19.58
CA ALA A 122 44.32 19.64 -18.33
C ALA A 122 42.99 20.38 -18.55
N ASP A 123 42.86 21.16 -19.64
CA ASP A 123 41.61 21.86 -19.94
C ASP A 123 40.50 20.88 -20.33
N TYR A 124 40.84 19.84 -21.11
CA TYR A 124 39.93 18.75 -21.47
C TYR A 124 39.53 17.92 -20.25
N ARG A 125 40.50 17.59 -19.40
CA ARG A 125 40.27 16.88 -18.14
C ARG A 125 39.34 17.64 -17.22
N ASN A 126 39.58 18.93 -17.03
CA ASN A 126 38.76 19.78 -16.17
C ASN A 126 37.34 19.92 -16.72
N ALA A 127 37.19 20.08 -18.05
CA ALA A 127 35.88 20.14 -18.68
C ALA A 127 35.10 18.81 -18.53
N GLY A 128 35.73 17.68 -18.84
CA GLY A 128 35.12 16.36 -18.68
C GLY A 128 34.72 16.07 -17.24
N ASN A 129 35.63 16.33 -16.29
CA ASN A 129 35.34 16.16 -14.86
C ASN A 129 34.19 17.06 -14.39
N ALA A 130 34.11 18.31 -14.86
CA ALA A 130 33.01 19.21 -14.52
C ALA A 130 31.66 18.70 -15.06
N ILE A 131 31.63 18.21 -16.30
CA ILE A 131 30.42 17.66 -16.93
C ILE A 131 29.97 16.40 -16.18
N LEU A 132 30.88 15.43 -15.98
CA LEU A 132 30.58 14.19 -15.28
C LEU A 132 30.15 14.44 -13.83
N SER A 133 30.83 15.32 -13.11
CA SER A 133 30.47 15.68 -11.74
C SER A 133 29.08 16.31 -11.66
N HIS A 134 28.70 17.15 -12.63
CA HIS A 134 27.37 17.74 -12.68
C HIS A 134 26.28 16.69 -13.01
N LEU A 135 26.54 15.82 -13.99
CA LEU A 135 25.62 14.74 -14.38
C LEU A 135 25.38 13.77 -13.23
N TYR A 136 26.44 13.24 -12.62
CA TYR A 136 26.33 12.31 -11.50
C TYR A 136 25.82 13.00 -10.23
N GLY A 137 26.10 14.29 -10.03
CA GLY A 137 25.59 15.07 -8.91
C GLY A 137 24.06 15.21 -8.94
N LYS A 138 23.45 15.40 -10.11
CA LYS A 138 21.99 15.32 -10.27
C LYS A 138 21.47 13.88 -10.24
N GLY A 139 22.28 12.93 -10.72
CA GLY A 139 21.99 11.51 -10.73
C GLY A 139 21.49 11.04 -12.09
N ILE A 140 21.98 9.88 -12.53
CA ILE A 140 21.58 9.21 -13.76
C ILE A 140 20.73 8.00 -13.39
N LEU A 141 19.54 7.87 -14.00
CA LEU A 141 18.63 6.76 -13.78
C LEU A 141 18.16 6.15 -15.10
N SER A 142 17.90 4.85 -15.07
CA SER A 142 17.16 4.16 -16.13
C SER A 142 15.68 4.19 -15.78
N LEU A 143 14.88 4.78 -16.66
CA LEU A 143 13.44 4.81 -16.48
C LEU A 143 12.86 3.41 -16.67
N ASN A 144 11.81 3.10 -15.90
CA ASN A 144 11.10 1.84 -16.02
C ASN A 144 9.68 2.09 -16.55
N ASN A 145 9.37 1.49 -17.71
CA ASN A 145 8.10 1.65 -18.43
C ASN A 145 6.88 1.31 -17.56
N ARG A 146 7.03 0.44 -16.56
CA ARG A 146 5.94 0.06 -15.64
C ARG A 146 5.40 1.26 -14.86
N PHE A 147 6.27 2.19 -14.48
CA PHE A 147 5.88 3.35 -13.67
C PHE A 147 5.52 4.57 -14.52
N GLN A 148 5.99 4.64 -15.78
CA GLN A 148 5.61 5.69 -16.72
C GLN A 148 4.18 5.51 -17.26
N ASN A 149 3.79 4.28 -17.57
CA ASN A 149 2.50 3.99 -18.22
C ASN A 149 1.34 3.80 -17.23
N ARG A 150 1.45 4.39 -16.04
CA ARG A 150 0.45 4.23 -14.97
C ARG A 150 -0.79 5.08 -15.19
N SER A 151 -0.63 6.20 -15.89
CA SER A 151 -1.74 7.07 -16.29
C SER A 151 -2.09 6.81 -17.76
N ASN A 152 -3.39 6.77 -18.06
CA ASN A 152 -3.88 6.81 -19.46
C ASN A 152 -3.65 8.19 -20.11
N ASP A 153 -3.19 9.16 -19.33
CA ASP A 153 -2.76 10.47 -19.80
C ASP A 153 -1.42 10.37 -20.54
N LYS A 154 -1.40 10.77 -21.81
CA LYS A 154 -0.21 10.75 -22.69
C LYS A 154 0.59 12.05 -22.65
N SER A 155 0.28 12.97 -21.73
CA SER A 155 1.02 14.22 -21.54
C SER A 155 2.52 13.98 -21.31
N PRO A 156 3.43 14.85 -21.78
CA PRO A 156 4.85 14.74 -21.46
C PRO A 156 5.15 14.77 -19.95
N ALA A 157 4.28 15.42 -19.15
CA ALA A 157 4.43 15.45 -17.69
C ALA A 157 4.13 14.09 -17.03
N SER A 158 3.24 13.27 -17.60
CA SER A 158 2.85 11.98 -17.04
C SER A 158 3.92 10.89 -17.20
N LYS A 159 4.93 11.14 -18.04
CA LYS A 159 6.12 10.27 -18.17
C LYS A 159 7.01 10.30 -16.93
N HIS A 160 6.89 11.33 -16.11
CA HIS A 160 7.68 11.46 -14.89
C HIS A 160 6.91 10.94 -13.68
N TYR A 161 7.62 10.27 -12.77
CA TYR A 161 7.01 9.70 -11.57
C TYR A 161 7.87 9.97 -10.33
N ASN A 162 7.20 9.95 -9.18
CA ASN A 162 7.88 10.08 -7.89
C ASN A 162 8.49 8.73 -7.49
N PHE A 163 9.68 8.80 -6.89
CA PHE A 163 10.40 7.66 -6.36
C PHE A 163 11.06 7.98 -5.03
N THR A 164 11.38 6.93 -4.28
CA THR A 164 12.15 7.06 -3.04
C THR A 164 13.61 6.77 -3.33
N LEU A 165 14.49 7.74 -3.06
CA LEU A 165 15.92 7.60 -3.14
C LEU A 165 16.47 7.29 -1.75
N ILE A 166 17.20 6.17 -1.63
CA ILE A 166 17.95 5.82 -0.44
C ILE A 166 19.42 6.18 -0.69
N GLN A 167 19.94 7.11 0.12
CA GLN A 167 21.34 7.49 0.12
C GLN A 167 21.83 7.53 1.57
N ASP A 168 22.93 6.84 1.88
CA ASP A 168 23.53 6.82 3.22
C ASP A 168 22.53 6.49 4.35
N LYS A 169 21.61 5.55 4.07
CA LYS A 169 20.49 5.11 4.94
C LYS A 169 19.40 6.16 5.18
N VAL A 170 19.41 7.27 4.45
CA VAL A 170 18.35 8.29 4.48
C VAL A 170 17.46 8.10 3.26
N ALA A 171 16.14 8.02 3.49
CA ALA A 171 15.13 7.98 2.44
C ALA A 171 14.67 9.41 2.11
N SER A 172 14.71 9.78 0.84
CA SER A 172 14.23 11.07 0.33
C SER A 172 13.31 10.85 -0.86
N GLN A 173 12.26 11.68 -0.97
CA GLN A 173 11.35 11.62 -2.11
C GLN A 173 11.85 12.54 -3.23
N LYS A 174 11.96 12.01 -4.44
CA LYS A 174 12.38 12.75 -5.63
C LYS A 174 11.48 12.44 -6.83
N ASN A 175 11.54 13.28 -7.85
CA ASN A 175 10.86 13.05 -9.12
C ASN A 175 11.88 12.70 -10.22
N THR A 176 11.49 11.85 -11.17
CA THR A 176 12.37 11.51 -12.31
C THR A 176 12.70 12.70 -13.20
N ALA A 177 11.91 13.78 -13.18
CA ALA A 177 12.20 15.03 -13.88
C ALA A 177 13.43 15.77 -13.33
N ASP A 178 13.80 15.55 -12.07
CA ASP A 178 14.96 16.20 -11.44
C ASP A 178 16.29 15.48 -11.74
N CYS A 179 16.21 14.29 -12.35
CA CYS A 179 17.35 13.41 -12.63
C CYS A 179 17.56 13.28 -14.15
N TYR A 180 18.77 12.90 -14.54
CA TYR A 180 19.06 12.61 -15.94
C TYR A 180 18.76 11.14 -16.27
N THR A 181 18.23 10.90 -17.46
CA THR A 181 18.31 9.62 -18.18
C THR A 181 19.55 9.60 -19.06
N ILE A 182 19.98 8.40 -19.49
CA ILE A 182 21.09 8.22 -20.45
C ILE A 182 20.90 9.11 -21.69
N GLU A 183 19.69 9.16 -22.25
CA GLU A 183 19.37 9.98 -23.41
C GLU A 183 19.45 11.48 -23.09
N SER A 184 18.88 11.91 -21.96
CA SER A 184 18.92 13.32 -21.56
C SER A 184 20.31 13.79 -21.17
N SER A 185 21.18 12.90 -20.67
CA SER A 185 22.58 13.22 -20.37
C SER A 185 23.35 13.47 -21.66
N TYR A 186 23.08 12.72 -22.73
CA TYR A 186 23.66 13.01 -24.04
C TYR A 186 23.15 14.33 -24.59
N GLY A 187 21.84 14.60 -24.51
CA GLY A 187 21.28 15.90 -24.91
C GLY A 187 21.88 17.08 -24.14
N TYR A 188 22.11 16.92 -22.83
CA TYR A 188 22.79 17.93 -22.01
C TYR A 188 24.25 18.13 -22.45
N MET A 189 24.95 17.05 -22.78
CA MET A 189 26.32 17.12 -23.28
C MET A 189 26.36 17.89 -24.60
N ASP A 190 25.51 17.53 -25.56
CA ASP A 190 25.41 18.19 -26.86
C ASP A 190 25.10 19.71 -26.73
N GLU A 191 24.35 20.12 -25.70
CA GLU A 191 24.06 21.53 -25.40
C GLU A 191 25.27 22.29 -24.83
N ILE A 192 26.16 21.61 -24.11
CA ILE A 192 27.33 22.23 -23.45
C ILE A 192 28.55 22.25 -24.36
N MET A 193 28.75 21.23 -25.18
CA MET A 193 29.86 21.15 -26.13
C MET A 193 30.09 22.45 -26.95
N PRO A 194 29.06 23.13 -27.49
CA PRO A 194 29.26 24.39 -28.20
C PRO A 194 29.72 25.53 -27.29
N LYS A 195 29.31 25.55 -26.02
CA LYS A 195 29.63 26.58 -25.02
C LYS A 195 31.07 26.50 -24.50
N LEU A 196 31.73 25.36 -24.68
CA LEU A 196 33.15 25.16 -24.32
C LEU A 196 34.04 25.85 -25.37
N THR A 197 34.49 27.07 -25.05
CA THR A 197 35.34 27.90 -25.91
C THR A 197 36.80 27.47 -25.92
N LYS A 198 37.26 26.76 -24.89
CA LYS A 198 38.65 26.29 -24.73
C LYS A 198 38.95 24.97 -25.45
N ILE A 199 37.92 24.28 -25.95
CA ILE A 199 38.01 22.93 -26.51
C ILE A 199 37.83 23.04 -28.02
N LYS A 200 38.90 22.71 -28.76
CA LYS A 200 38.90 22.75 -30.23
C LYS A 200 38.38 21.45 -30.82
N GLN A 201 38.77 20.30 -30.28
CA GLN A 201 38.30 18.98 -30.72
C GLN A 201 37.09 18.51 -29.90
N LYS A 202 35.93 19.08 -30.22
CA LYS A 202 34.68 18.83 -29.51
C LYS A 202 34.16 17.41 -29.74
N SER A 203 34.11 16.97 -31.00
CA SER A 203 33.65 15.62 -31.37
C SER A 203 34.46 14.50 -30.72
N TRP A 204 35.78 14.69 -30.60
CA TRP A 204 36.67 13.71 -29.95
C TRP A 204 36.41 13.58 -28.45
N LEU A 205 36.21 14.71 -27.75
CA LEU A 205 35.90 14.70 -26.32
C LEU A 205 34.53 14.07 -26.06
N GLU A 206 33.56 14.32 -26.94
CA GLU A 206 32.22 13.74 -26.85
C GLU A 206 32.27 12.21 -26.96
N GLU A 207 33.01 11.67 -27.93
CA GLU A 207 33.21 10.23 -28.09
C GLU A 207 33.94 9.61 -26.90
N THR A 208 34.88 10.36 -26.31
CA THR A 208 35.61 9.91 -25.11
C THR A 208 34.73 9.86 -23.88
N LEU A 209 33.75 10.77 -23.76
CA LEU A 209 32.80 10.82 -22.63
C LEU A 209 31.61 9.86 -22.79
N LYS A 210 31.29 9.44 -24.03
CA LYS A 210 30.21 8.48 -24.32
C LYS A 210 30.63 7.02 -24.19
N ASN A 211 31.94 6.77 -24.15
CA ASN A 211 32.54 5.44 -23.94
C ASN A 211 32.58 5.12 -22.45
#